data_AF-A0A518CZJ5-F1
#
_entry.id   AF-A0A518CZJ5-F1
#
_cell.length_a   1.000
_cell.length_b   1.000
_cell.length_c   1.000
_cell.angle_alpha   90.00
_cell.angle_beta   90.00
_cell.angle_gamma   90.00
#
_symmetry.space_group_name_H-M   'P 1'
#
loop_
_entity.id
_entity.type
_entity.pdbx_description
1 polymer ?
#
loop_
_entity_poly.entity_id
_entity_poly.type
_entity_poly.pdbx_seq_one_letter_code
_entity_poly.pdbx_strand_id
1 'polypeptide(L)'
;MQARTTSDARTGIARARDQHASATDVAGRANLLAVLGPGILFGIGLVLFTRAHGLDWLASPTHAPLELWLIAIFGTIASVCGVLDWRYHRAGHRIVPTLEQRAESFALVLGGAPLFVFMAVASVASTPRPWILAASAVSLYTAGAIVFDEVRFHRRCSSYETLLHRGLVGGNAIAYLAWLSWCLARSDGA
;
A
#
# COMPACT_ATOMS: atom_id res chain seq x y z
N MET A 1 2.42 -41.85 38.73
CA MET A 1 2.96 -41.63 37.36
C MET A 1 2.02 -40.84 36.44
N GLN A 2 1.01 -40.10 36.96
CA GLN A 2 0.02 -39.35 36.16
C GLN A 2 0.23 -37.83 36.12
N ALA A 3 1.20 -37.27 36.88
CA ALA A 3 1.41 -35.83 36.98
C ALA A 3 2.33 -35.22 35.89
N ARG A 4 3.04 -36.05 35.10
CA ARG A 4 3.95 -35.54 34.04
C ARG A 4 3.22 -35.14 32.75
N THR A 5 2.09 -35.75 32.43
CA THR A 5 1.39 -35.55 31.15
C THR A 5 0.66 -34.21 31.04
N THR A 6 0.21 -33.63 32.14
CA THR A 6 -0.50 -32.33 32.15
C THR A 6 0.44 -31.14 32.08
N SER A 7 1.67 -31.27 32.59
CA SER A 7 2.72 -30.26 32.48
C SER A 7 3.10 -30.06 31.01
N ASP A 8 3.42 -31.15 30.30
CA ASP A 8 3.86 -31.11 28.89
C ASP A 8 2.79 -30.56 27.94
N ALA A 9 1.51 -30.84 28.19
CA ALA A 9 0.41 -30.30 27.41
C ALA A 9 0.26 -28.76 27.57
N ARG A 10 0.47 -28.23 28.79
CA ARG A 10 0.39 -26.78 29.05
C ARG A 10 1.57 -26.04 28.43
N THR A 11 2.78 -26.61 28.48
CA THR A 11 3.96 -26.04 27.81
C THR A 11 3.79 -26.06 26.29
N GLY A 12 3.20 -27.12 25.72
CA GLY A 12 2.89 -27.20 24.29
C GLY A 12 1.92 -26.12 23.82
N ILE A 13 0.84 -25.89 24.57
CA ILE A 13 -0.16 -24.85 24.25
C ILE A 13 0.42 -23.44 24.39
N ALA A 14 1.20 -23.17 25.45
CA ALA A 14 1.86 -21.89 25.63
C ALA A 14 2.83 -21.59 24.49
N ARG A 15 3.68 -22.56 24.12
CA ARG A 15 4.66 -22.42 23.03
C ARG A 15 3.98 -22.20 21.67
N ALA A 16 2.87 -22.89 21.41
CA ALA A 16 2.08 -22.70 20.19
C ALA A 16 1.44 -21.29 20.13
N ARG A 17 0.95 -20.77 21.27
CA ARG A 17 0.45 -19.38 21.37
C ARG A 17 1.55 -18.36 21.11
N ASP A 18 2.73 -18.55 21.71
CA ASP A 18 3.86 -17.63 21.54
C ASP A 18 4.39 -17.63 20.09
N GLN A 19 4.46 -18.81 19.45
CA GLN A 19 4.82 -18.92 18.04
C GLN A 19 3.79 -18.24 17.12
N HIS A 20 2.50 -18.39 17.41
CA HIS A 20 1.44 -17.72 16.65
C HIS A 20 1.47 -16.19 16.84
N ALA A 21 1.69 -15.71 18.07
CA ALA A 21 1.86 -14.30 18.38
C ALA A 21 3.09 -13.70 17.67
N SER A 22 4.21 -14.41 17.65
CA SER A 22 5.42 -13.95 16.95
C SER A 22 5.23 -13.91 15.43
N ALA A 23 4.57 -14.91 14.83
CA ALA A 23 4.35 -14.95 13.38
C ALA A 23 3.39 -13.84 12.91
N THR A 24 2.34 -13.57 13.67
CA THR A 24 1.39 -12.48 13.39
C THR A 24 2.02 -11.09 13.55
N ASP A 25 3.04 -10.95 14.41
CA ASP A 25 3.78 -9.72 14.59
C ASP A 25 4.75 -9.40 13.44
N VAL A 26 5.46 -10.40 12.92
CA VAL A 26 6.34 -10.23 11.74
C VAL A 26 5.53 -9.89 10.49
N ALA A 27 4.44 -10.62 10.24
CA ALA A 27 3.56 -10.36 9.11
C ALA A 27 2.91 -8.96 9.19
N GLY A 28 2.50 -8.54 10.41
CA GLY A 28 1.98 -7.20 10.64
C GLY A 28 2.99 -6.10 10.30
N ARG A 29 4.25 -6.26 10.70
CA ARG A 29 5.32 -5.29 10.37
C ARG A 29 5.62 -5.25 8.88
N ALA A 30 5.65 -6.40 8.21
CA ALA A 30 5.84 -6.48 6.77
C ALA A 30 4.72 -5.73 6.00
N ASN A 31 3.47 -5.92 6.40
CA ASN A 31 2.33 -5.21 5.80
C ASN A 31 2.45 -3.70 5.99
N LEU A 32 2.80 -3.23 7.20
CA LEU A 32 2.99 -1.81 7.46
C LEU A 32 4.10 -1.20 6.58
N LEU A 33 5.24 -1.89 6.48
CA LEU A 33 6.33 -1.45 5.62
C LEU A 33 5.93 -1.42 4.15
N ALA A 34 5.12 -2.37 3.71
CA ALA A 34 4.68 -2.42 2.33
C ALA A 34 3.61 -1.37 2.01
N VAL A 35 2.81 -0.94 2.99
CA VAL A 35 1.90 0.22 2.89
C VAL A 35 2.67 1.55 2.88
N LEU A 36 3.64 1.72 3.79
CA LEU A 36 4.36 2.99 3.95
C LEU A 36 5.55 3.15 3.00
N GLY A 37 6.14 2.05 2.56
CA GLY A 37 7.35 2.00 1.76
C GLY A 37 7.28 2.88 0.51
N PRO A 38 6.24 2.75 -0.33
CA PRO A 38 6.06 3.61 -1.50
C PRO A 38 6.04 5.11 -1.16
N GLY A 39 5.29 5.51 -0.12
CA GLY A 39 5.20 6.92 0.29
C GLY A 39 6.52 7.47 0.82
N ILE A 40 7.24 6.69 1.66
CA ILE A 40 8.55 7.06 2.18
C ILE A 40 9.57 7.16 1.03
N LEU A 41 9.63 6.17 0.15
CA LEU A 41 10.55 6.15 -0.98
C LEU A 41 10.25 7.27 -1.98
N PHE A 42 8.98 7.60 -2.20
CA PHE A 42 8.58 8.75 -2.99
C PHE A 42 9.07 10.06 -2.37
N GLY A 43 8.86 10.26 -1.06
CA GLY A 43 9.33 11.45 -0.35
C GLY A 43 10.86 11.60 -0.38
N ILE A 44 11.59 10.51 -0.15
CA ILE A 44 13.06 10.47 -0.29
C ILE A 44 13.47 10.80 -1.73
N GLY A 45 12.84 10.13 -2.70
CA GLY A 45 13.08 10.35 -4.12
C GLY A 45 12.90 11.80 -4.50
N LEU A 46 11.81 12.44 -4.05
CA LEU A 46 11.53 13.86 -4.27
C LEU A 46 12.65 14.73 -3.67
N VAL A 47 13.03 14.54 -2.41
CA VAL A 47 14.11 15.33 -1.77
C VAL A 47 15.46 15.16 -2.49
N LEU A 48 15.76 13.98 -2.99
CA LEU A 48 17.00 13.74 -3.74
C LEU A 48 16.96 14.34 -5.15
N PHE A 49 15.85 14.21 -5.87
CA PHE A 49 15.67 14.74 -7.23
C PHE A 49 15.65 16.27 -7.27
N THR A 50 15.03 16.89 -6.27
CA THR A 50 14.92 18.35 -6.16
C THR A 50 16.27 19.03 -6.04
N ARG A 51 17.23 18.41 -5.37
CA ARG A 51 18.61 18.90 -5.26
C ARG A 51 19.39 18.79 -6.57
N ALA A 52 19.06 17.83 -7.42
CA ALA A 52 19.79 17.55 -8.65
C ALA A 52 19.26 18.30 -9.88
N HIS A 53 17.97 18.68 -9.89
CA HIS A 53 17.30 19.16 -11.10
C HIS A 53 16.61 20.54 -10.99
N GLY A 54 16.84 21.29 -9.91
CA GLY A 54 16.31 22.67 -9.80
C GLY A 54 14.78 22.72 -9.88
N LEU A 55 14.09 21.89 -9.11
CA LEU A 55 12.63 21.89 -9.02
C LEU A 55 12.14 23.11 -8.24
N ASP A 56 12.26 24.29 -8.84
CA ASP A 56 11.93 25.61 -8.27
C ASP A 56 10.48 25.69 -7.75
N TRP A 57 9.59 24.83 -8.24
CA TRP A 57 8.21 24.73 -7.76
C TRP A 57 8.09 24.24 -6.30
N LEU A 58 9.08 23.52 -5.72
CA LEU A 58 9.04 23.26 -4.27
C LEU A 58 9.32 24.52 -3.45
N ALA A 59 10.16 25.42 -3.96
CA ALA A 59 10.38 26.72 -3.34
C ALA A 59 9.18 27.66 -3.59
N SER A 60 8.44 27.43 -4.69
CA SER A 60 7.25 28.20 -5.08
C SER A 60 6.03 27.29 -5.32
N PRO A 61 5.41 26.74 -4.25
CA PRO A 61 4.33 25.74 -4.33
C PRO A 61 3.13 26.15 -5.19
N THR A 62 2.91 27.45 -5.36
CA THR A 62 1.85 28.01 -6.23
C THR A 62 2.06 27.74 -7.72
N HIS A 63 3.26 27.36 -8.14
CA HIS A 63 3.59 27.03 -9.54
C HIS A 63 3.63 25.52 -9.80
N ALA A 64 3.41 24.68 -8.79
CA ALA A 64 3.39 23.24 -8.98
C ALA A 64 2.15 22.83 -9.80
N PRO A 65 2.30 21.90 -10.77
CA PRO A 65 1.16 21.33 -11.48
C PRO A 65 0.12 20.76 -10.51
N LEU A 66 -1.17 20.96 -10.83
CA LEU A 66 -2.27 20.48 -10.00
C LEU A 66 -2.18 18.97 -9.74
N GLU A 67 -1.70 18.20 -10.71
CA GLU A 67 -1.51 16.76 -10.61
C GLU A 67 -0.58 16.39 -9.46
N LEU A 68 0.51 17.14 -9.23
CA LEU A 68 1.43 16.86 -8.14
C LEU A 68 0.79 17.12 -6.77
N TRP A 69 -0.07 18.13 -6.67
CA TRP A 69 -0.88 18.37 -5.48
C TRP A 69 -1.88 17.25 -5.22
N LEU A 70 -2.57 16.79 -6.26
CA LEU A 70 -3.51 15.67 -6.15
C LEU A 70 -2.80 14.39 -5.71
N ILE A 71 -1.64 14.07 -6.29
CA ILE A 71 -0.81 12.93 -5.86
C ILE A 71 -0.45 13.07 -4.37
N ALA A 72 0.04 14.24 -3.94
CA ALA A 72 0.45 14.46 -2.56
C ALA A 72 -0.71 14.32 -1.57
N ILE A 73 -1.84 14.98 -1.85
CA ILE A 73 -3.01 14.98 -0.95
C ILE A 73 -3.64 13.58 -0.90
N PHE A 74 -3.97 13.00 -2.04
CA PHE A 74 -4.69 11.73 -2.08
C PHE A 74 -3.80 10.53 -1.74
N GLY A 75 -2.50 10.59 -2.06
CA GLY A 75 -1.51 9.63 -1.57
C GLY A 75 -1.34 9.68 -0.05
N THR A 76 -1.39 10.88 0.54
CA THR A 76 -1.36 11.05 2.00
C THR A 76 -2.62 10.48 2.65
N ILE A 77 -3.80 10.79 2.11
CA ILE A 77 -5.08 10.23 2.58
C ILE A 77 -5.04 8.70 2.54
N ALA A 78 -4.64 8.12 1.41
CA ALA A 78 -4.52 6.68 1.26
C ALA A 78 -3.54 6.07 2.29
N SER A 79 -2.38 6.69 2.48
CA SER A 79 -1.38 6.23 3.46
C SER A 79 -1.90 6.28 4.90
N VAL A 80 -2.57 7.37 5.28
CA VAL A 80 -3.19 7.51 6.61
C VAL A 80 -4.28 6.45 6.81
N CYS A 81 -5.16 6.26 5.82
CA CYS A 81 -6.18 5.21 5.87
C CYS A 81 -5.56 3.82 6.00
N GLY A 82 -4.50 3.50 5.25
CA GLY A 82 -3.81 2.21 5.34
C GLY A 82 -3.14 1.97 6.70
N VAL A 83 -2.56 3.02 7.32
CA VAL A 83 -2.02 2.92 8.68
C VAL A 83 -3.12 2.72 9.71
N LEU A 84 -4.23 3.45 9.59
CA LEU A 84 -5.36 3.33 10.50
C LEU A 84 -6.03 1.95 10.38
N ASP A 85 -6.11 1.42 9.16
CA ASP A 85 -6.64 0.09 8.87
C ASP A 85 -5.75 -0.99 9.48
N TRP A 86 -4.44 -0.91 9.23
CA TRP A 86 -3.46 -1.77 9.88
C TRP A 86 -3.57 -1.74 11.41
N ARG A 87 -3.71 -0.55 12.02
CA ARG A 87 -3.91 -0.41 13.48
C ARG A 87 -5.22 -1.05 13.94
N TYR A 88 -6.30 -0.89 13.17
CA TYR A 88 -7.61 -1.45 13.48
C TYR A 88 -7.55 -2.99 13.52
N HIS A 89 -6.91 -3.62 12.53
CA HIS A 89 -6.70 -5.07 12.53
C HIS A 89 -5.81 -5.55 13.68
N ARG A 90 -4.75 -4.78 14.03
CA ARG A 90 -3.85 -5.12 15.15
C ARG A 90 -4.50 -5.02 16.52
N ALA A 91 -5.52 -4.19 16.68
CA ALA A 91 -6.29 -4.10 17.92
C ALA A 91 -7.19 -5.33 18.18
N GLY A 92 -7.25 -6.29 17.25
CA GLY A 92 -7.98 -7.55 17.43
C GLY A 92 -9.49 -7.41 17.25
N HIS A 93 -9.95 -6.32 16.63
CA HIS A 93 -11.38 -6.12 16.34
C HIS A 93 -11.94 -7.15 15.34
N ARG A 94 -11.07 -7.87 14.62
CA ARG A 94 -11.44 -8.93 13.68
C ARG A 94 -10.36 -10.02 13.63
N ILE A 95 -10.78 -11.29 13.59
CA ILE A 95 -9.90 -12.43 13.30
C ILE A 95 -9.82 -12.55 11.77
N VAL A 96 -8.63 -12.30 11.21
CA VAL A 96 -8.37 -12.42 9.77
C VAL A 96 -7.97 -13.87 9.45
N PRO A 97 -8.71 -14.60 8.60
CA PRO A 97 -8.34 -15.94 8.16
C PRO A 97 -6.99 -15.95 7.43
N THR A 98 -6.25 -17.05 7.52
CA THR A 98 -4.93 -17.19 6.86
C THR A 98 -4.99 -17.07 5.34
N LEU A 99 -6.12 -17.41 4.72
CA LEU A 99 -6.33 -17.25 3.27
C LEU A 99 -6.49 -15.78 2.87
N GLU A 100 -7.19 -14.98 3.68
CA GLU A 100 -7.36 -13.54 3.51
C GLU A 100 -5.99 -12.85 3.63
N GLN A 101 -5.24 -13.19 4.69
CA GLN A 101 -3.88 -12.67 4.90
C GLN A 101 -2.92 -12.97 3.73
N ARG A 102 -3.04 -14.15 3.11
CA ARG A 102 -2.25 -14.51 1.91
C ARG A 102 -2.69 -13.72 0.70
N ALA A 103 -4.00 -13.59 0.46
CA ALA A 103 -4.54 -12.85 -0.66
C ALA A 103 -4.13 -11.37 -0.60
N GLU A 104 -4.25 -10.74 0.57
CA GLU A 104 -3.79 -9.38 0.85
C GLU A 104 -2.29 -9.24 0.57
N SER A 105 -1.47 -10.15 1.10
CA SER A 105 -0.02 -10.13 0.91
C SER A 105 0.36 -10.26 -0.56
N PHE A 106 -0.34 -11.12 -1.31
CA PHE A 106 -0.14 -11.27 -2.75
C PHE A 106 -0.51 -10.00 -3.52
N ALA A 107 -1.65 -9.38 -3.21
CA ALA A 107 -2.07 -8.13 -3.83
C ALA A 107 -1.06 -7.00 -3.55
N LEU A 108 -0.52 -6.93 -2.33
CA LEU A 108 0.44 -5.90 -1.95
C LEU A 108 1.82 -6.09 -2.59
N VAL A 109 2.31 -7.34 -2.62
CA VAL A 109 3.65 -7.66 -3.15
C VAL A 109 3.66 -7.71 -4.67
N LEU A 110 2.65 -8.31 -5.31
CA LEU A 110 2.60 -8.43 -6.78
C LEU A 110 1.92 -7.26 -7.48
N GLY A 111 1.06 -6.53 -6.76
CA GLY A 111 0.44 -5.31 -7.27
C GLY A 111 1.24 -4.08 -6.88
N GLY A 112 1.24 -3.76 -5.59
CA GLY A 112 1.78 -2.50 -5.05
C GLY A 112 3.26 -2.25 -5.37
N ALA A 113 4.13 -3.22 -5.12
CA ALA A 113 5.57 -3.02 -5.34
C ALA A 113 5.95 -2.86 -6.83
N PRO A 114 5.50 -3.73 -7.76
CA PRO A 114 5.74 -3.52 -9.19
C PRO A 114 5.12 -2.23 -9.72
N LEU A 115 3.92 -1.87 -9.25
CA LEU A 115 3.27 -0.63 -9.63
C LEU A 115 4.13 0.58 -9.23
N PHE A 116 4.61 0.62 -8.00
CA PHE A 116 5.49 1.69 -7.52
C PHE A 116 6.77 1.80 -8.37
N VAL A 117 7.41 0.67 -8.67
CA VAL A 117 8.64 0.65 -9.50
C VAL A 117 8.36 1.21 -10.89
N PHE A 118 7.33 0.73 -11.58
CA PHE A 118 7.00 1.21 -12.92
C PHE A 118 6.60 2.69 -12.92
N MET A 119 5.85 3.15 -11.91
CA MET A 119 5.52 4.56 -11.75
C MET A 119 6.77 5.42 -11.53
N ALA A 120 7.70 4.97 -10.66
CA ALA A 120 8.95 5.68 -10.39
C ALA A 120 9.82 5.78 -11.66
N VAL A 121 9.98 4.68 -12.40
CA VAL A 121 10.77 4.67 -13.65
C VAL A 121 10.11 5.56 -14.71
N ALA A 122 8.80 5.44 -14.92
CA ALA A 122 8.04 6.28 -15.84
C ALA A 122 8.16 7.78 -15.49
N SER A 123 8.25 8.13 -14.20
CA SER A 123 8.34 9.52 -13.76
C SER A 123 9.66 10.20 -14.19
N VAL A 124 10.72 9.42 -14.41
CA VAL A 124 12.06 9.95 -14.75
C VAL A 124 12.54 9.56 -16.16
N ALA A 125 11.88 8.58 -16.81
CA ALA A 125 12.25 8.14 -18.14
C ALA A 125 12.03 9.23 -19.20
N SER A 126 12.95 9.32 -20.16
CA SER A 126 12.81 10.16 -21.36
C SER A 126 11.66 9.70 -22.25
N THR A 127 11.43 8.40 -22.33
CA THR A 127 10.31 7.76 -23.04
C THR A 127 9.42 7.00 -22.06
N PRO A 128 8.45 7.67 -21.41
CA PRO A 128 7.67 7.06 -20.32
C PRO A 128 6.59 6.08 -20.80
N ARG A 129 6.18 6.12 -22.07
CA ARG A 129 5.04 5.33 -22.60
C ARG A 129 5.08 3.82 -22.28
N PRO A 130 6.19 3.08 -22.49
CA PRO A 130 6.24 1.65 -22.15
C PRO A 130 6.02 1.39 -20.65
N TRP A 131 6.54 2.27 -19.81
CA TRP A 131 6.44 2.17 -18.35
C TRP A 131 5.04 2.55 -17.85
N ILE A 132 4.37 3.52 -18.49
CA ILE A 132 2.96 3.85 -18.24
C ILE A 132 2.07 2.64 -18.55
N LEU A 133 2.31 1.96 -19.67
CA LEU A 133 1.56 0.75 -20.04
C LEU A 133 1.77 -0.38 -19.01
N ALA A 134 3.01 -0.60 -18.59
CA ALA A 134 3.34 -1.58 -17.55
C ALA A 134 2.66 -1.24 -16.21
N ALA A 135 2.75 0.02 -15.77
CA ALA A 135 2.08 0.50 -14.55
C ALA A 135 0.55 0.33 -14.64
N SER A 136 -0.05 0.66 -15.78
CA SER A 136 -1.49 0.50 -16.01
C SER A 136 -1.94 -0.96 -15.95
N ALA A 137 -1.18 -1.88 -16.55
CA ALA A 137 -1.46 -3.31 -16.49
C ALA A 137 -1.42 -3.83 -15.04
N VAL A 138 -0.42 -3.44 -14.26
CA VAL A 138 -0.32 -3.80 -12.83
C VAL A 138 -1.44 -3.14 -12.02
N SER A 139 -1.80 -1.89 -12.31
CA SER A 139 -2.91 -1.20 -11.64
C SER A 139 -4.25 -1.92 -11.88
N LEU A 140 -4.51 -2.39 -13.11
CA LEU A 140 -5.72 -3.16 -13.42
C LEU A 140 -5.74 -4.51 -12.70
N TYR A 141 -4.60 -5.21 -12.67
CA TYR A 141 -4.46 -6.44 -11.88
C TYR A 141 -4.73 -6.18 -10.40
N THR A 142 -4.14 -5.12 -9.84
CA THR A 142 -4.29 -4.74 -8.42
C THR A 142 -5.75 -4.39 -8.11
N ALA A 143 -6.41 -3.63 -9.00
CA ALA A 143 -7.84 -3.34 -8.87
C ALA A 143 -8.70 -4.61 -8.88
N GLY A 144 -8.39 -5.57 -9.76
CA GLY A 144 -9.05 -6.87 -9.77
C GLY A 144 -8.85 -7.66 -8.47
N ALA A 145 -7.63 -7.66 -7.92
CA ALA A 145 -7.33 -8.29 -6.64
C ALA A 145 -8.10 -7.63 -5.47
N ILE A 146 -8.18 -6.29 -5.45
CA ILE A 146 -8.97 -5.53 -4.46
C ILE A 146 -10.45 -5.87 -4.58
N VAL A 147 -11.01 -5.90 -5.79
CA VAL A 147 -12.43 -6.26 -5.99
C VAL A 147 -12.71 -7.70 -5.55
N PHE A 148 -11.80 -8.63 -5.86
CA PHE A 148 -11.91 -10.02 -5.40
C PHE A 148 -11.93 -10.08 -3.87
N ASP A 149 -11.00 -9.38 -3.22
CA ASP A 149 -10.89 -9.32 -1.78
C ASP A 149 -12.15 -8.73 -1.13
N GLU A 150 -12.65 -7.62 -1.68
CA GLU A 150 -13.86 -6.94 -1.20
C GLU A 150 -15.08 -7.88 -1.25
N VAL A 151 -15.26 -8.56 -2.38
CA VAL A 151 -16.41 -9.45 -2.61
C VAL A 151 -16.28 -10.77 -1.83
N ARG A 152 -15.08 -11.29 -1.65
CA ARG A 152 -14.86 -12.62 -1.05
C ARG A 152 -14.79 -12.57 0.47
N PHE A 153 -14.16 -11.55 1.04
CA PHE A 153 -13.80 -11.48 2.45
C PHE A 153 -14.47 -10.32 3.20
N HIS A 154 -14.70 -9.18 2.54
CA HIS A 154 -15.12 -7.94 3.20
C HIS A 154 -16.64 -7.65 3.19
N ARG A 155 -17.48 -8.66 2.93
CA ARG A 155 -18.96 -8.52 2.92
C ARG A 155 -19.58 -8.13 4.27
N ARG A 156 -18.82 -8.16 5.37
CA ARG A 156 -19.29 -7.89 6.75
C ARG A 156 -18.42 -6.88 7.50
N CYS A 157 -17.78 -5.96 6.78
CA CYS A 157 -17.01 -4.89 7.41
C CYS A 157 -17.87 -4.00 8.30
N SER A 158 -17.24 -3.47 9.35
CA SER A 158 -17.83 -2.35 10.08
C SER A 158 -17.86 -1.08 9.21
N SER A 159 -18.73 -0.11 9.53
CA SER A 159 -18.77 1.16 8.79
C SER A 159 -17.46 1.93 8.83
N TYR A 160 -16.68 1.78 9.92
CA TYR A 160 -15.35 2.40 10.05
C TYR A 160 -14.33 1.76 9.10
N GLU A 161 -14.25 0.43 9.10
CA GLU A 161 -13.41 -0.35 8.18
C GLU A 161 -13.76 -0.05 6.71
N THR A 162 -15.06 0.03 6.37
CA THR A 162 -15.50 0.45 5.02
C THR A 162 -15.04 1.87 4.67
N LEU A 163 -15.06 2.81 5.61
CA LEU A 163 -14.57 4.17 5.38
C LEU A 163 -13.06 4.17 5.09
N LEU A 164 -12.29 3.41 5.86
CA LEU A 164 -10.85 3.27 5.67
C LEU A 164 -10.51 2.64 4.32
N HIS A 165 -11.21 1.56 3.95
CA HIS A 165 -11.04 0.90 2.64
C HIS A 165 -11.32 1.85 1.49
N ARG A 166 -12.43 2.61 1.57
CA ARG A 166 -12.78 3.60 0.54
C ARG A 166 -11.76 4.72 0.46
N GLY A 167 -11.24 5.19 1.59
CA GLY A 167 -10.17 6.19 1.62
C GLY A 167 -8.87 5.66 1.02
N LEU A 168 -8.50 4.42 1.33
CA LEU A 168 -7.32 3.74 0.80
C LEU A 168 -7.42 3.54 -0.71
N VAL A 169 -8.49 2.91 -1.19
CA VAL A 169 -8.69 2.60 -2.62
C VAL A 169 -8.93 3.88 -3.41
N GLY A 170 -9.83 4.76 -2.94
CA GLY A 170 -10.17 6.00 -3.61
C GLY A 170 -8.99 6.99 -3.66
N GLY A 171 -8.24 7.13 -2.56
CA GLY A 171 -7.04 7.95 -2.52
C GLY A 171 -5.97 7.45 -3.48
N ASN A 172 -5.69 6.15 -3.50
CA ASN A 172 -4.74 5.57 -4.46
C ASN A 172 -5.22 5.72 -5.91
N ALA A 173 -6.51 5.55 -6.19
CA ALA A 173 -7.06 5.72 -7.53
C ALA A 173 -6.92 7.16 -8.04
N ILE A 174 -7.26 8.15 -7.22
CA ILE A 174 -7.13 9.57 -7.60
C ILE A 174 -5.65 9.95 -7.78
N ALA A 175 -4.77 9.51 -6.87
CA ALA A 175 -3.34 9.75 -6.99
C ALA A 175 -2.76 9.11 -8.26
N TYR A 176 -3.17 7.88 -8.59
CA TYR A 176 -2.76 7.20 -9.80
C TYR A 176 -3.21 7.94 -11.07
N LEU A 177 -4.47 8.40 -11.12
CA LEU A 177 -5.00 9.13 -12.27
C LEU A 177 -4.30 10.50 -12.45
N ALA A 178 -4.03 11.20 -11.35
CA ALA A 178 -3.26 12.44 -11.39
C ALA A 178 -1.84 12.19 -11.90
N TRP A 179 -1.17 11.15 -11.40
CA TRP A 179 0.15 10.73 -11.88
C TRP A 179 0.15 10.37 -13.37
N LEU A 180 -0.85 9.62 -13.82
CA LEU A 180 -1.00 9.23 -15.22
C LEU A 180 -1.17 10.47 -16.12
N SER A 181 -2.05 11.39 -15.73
CA SER A 181 -2.26 12.67 -16.43
C SER A 181 -0.96 13.46 -16.57
N TRP A 182 -0.21 13.60 -15.47
CA TRP A 182 1.06 14.31 -15.45
C TRP A 182 2.10 13.68 -16.39
N CYS A 183 2.23 12.34 -16.35
CA CYS A 183 3.17 11.63 -17.21
C CYS A 183 2.80 11.71 -18.70
N LEU A 184 1.50 11.66 -19.04
CA LEU A 184 1.03 11.81 -20.42
C LEU A 184 1.25 13.24 -20.94
N ALA A 185 0.91 14.26 -20.15
CA ALA A 185 1.14 15.66 -20.51
C ALA A 185 2.62 15.95 -20.81
N ARG A 186 3.53 15.35 -20.04
CA ARG A 186 4.99 15.43 -20.28
C ARG A 186 5.42 14.69 -21.56
N SER A 187 4.73 13.61 -21.93
CA SER A 187 5.06 12.78 -23.09
C SER A 187 4.72 13.43 -24.42
N ASP A 188 3.73 14.32 -24.42
CA ASP A 188 3.23 14.98 -25.64
C ASP A 188 3.93 16.33 -25.89
N GLY A 189 4.66 16.86 -24.90
CA GLY A 189 5.46 18.07 -25.00
C GLY A 189 6.97 17.87 -25.24
N ALA A 190 7.42 16.62 -25.44
CA ALA A 190 8.80 16.23 -25.74
C ALA A 190 8.91 15.68 -27.17
#